data_AF-A0A7K4ARA7-F1
#
_entry.id   AF-A0A7K4ARA7-F1
#
_cell.length_a   1.000
_cell.length_b   1.000
_cell.length_c   1.000
_cell.angle_alpha   90.00
_cell.angle_beta   90.00
_cell.angle_gamma   90.00
#
_symmetry.space_group_name_H-M   'P 1'
#
loop_
_entity.id
_entity.type
_entity.pdbx_description
1 polymer ?
#
loop_
_entity_poly.entity_id
_entity_poly.type
_entity_poly.pdbx_seq_one_letter_code
_entity_poly.pdbx_strand_id
1 'polypeptide(L)'
;RNLVVEDEEAETVRYIYRAYICGHSLEEIARQLNDRGIPTKHRRVWRKQTVSKILRNPLYSGYIVWDDIIFCIGHTPLVSPEKFNIVQDLMESRRRNQVYSAPHRRVGVSHG
;
A
#
# COMPACT_ATOMS: atom_id res chain seq x y z
N ARG A 1 11.07 -3.07 -19.99
CA ARG A 1 9.94 -2.26 -19.48
C ARG A 1 8.70 -2.67 -20.26
N ASN A 2 7.76 -3.38 -19.63
CA ASN A 2 6.56 -3.90 -20.30
C ASN A 2 5.37 -3.12 -19.74
N LEU A 3 4.89 -2.11 -20.49
CA LEU A 3 3.96 -1.09 -20.02
C LEU A 3 2.59 -1.67 -19.58
N VAL A 4 2.18 -2.79 -20.15
CA VAL A 4 0.89 -3.45 -19.84
C VAL A 4 0.89 -4.06 -18.43
N VAL A 5 1.99 -4.71 -18.03
CA VAL A 5 2.11 -5.36 -16.71
C VAL A 5 2.10 -4.32 -15.58
N GLU A 6 2.66 -3.14 -15.84
CA GLU A 6 2.66 -2.03 -14.89
C GLU A 6 1.25 -1.45 -14.66
N ASP A 7 0.38 -1.49 -15.66
CA ASP A 7 -0.99 -0.97 -15.54
C ASP A 7 -1.91 -1.89 -14.72
N GLU A 8 -1.85 -3.21 -14.95
CA GLU A 8 -2.60 -4.20 -14.16
C GLU A 8 -2.17 -4.21 -12.67
N GLU A 9 -0.85 -4.07 -12.42
CA GLU A 9 -0.31 -3.93 -11.07
C GLU A 9 -0.82 -2.63 -10.43
N ALA A 10 -0.81 -1.54 -11.18
CA ALA A 10 -1.29 -0.25 -10.72
C ALA A 10 -2.78 -0.27 -10.36
N GLU A 11 -3.63 -0.91 -11.17
CA GLU A 11 -5.06 -1.11 -10.87
C GLU A 11 -5.27 -1.92 -9.59
N THR A 12 -4.53 -3.00 -9.44
CA THR A 12 -4.62 -3.87 -8.27
C THR A 12 -4.23 -3.13 -7.00
N VAL A 13 -3.16 -2.35 -7.04
CA VAL A 13 -2.73 -1.51 -5.90
C VAL A 13 -3.78 -0.44 -5.58
N ARG A 14 -4.32 0.27 -6.59
CA ARG A 14 -5.41 1.25 -6.39
C ARG A 14 -6.61 0.62 -5.69
N TYR A 15 -7.00 -0.58 -6.11
CA TYR A 15 -8.08 -1.34 -5.48
C TYR A 15 -7.76 -1.71 -4.03
N ILE A 16 -6.55 -2.20 -3.74
CA ILE A 16 -6.12 -2.55 -2.38
C ILE A 16 -6.22 -1.34 -1.43
N TYR A 17 -5.72 -0.18 -1.85
CA TYR A 17 -5.80 1.04 -1.06
C TYR A 17 -7.26 1.45 -0.81
N ARG A 18 -8.09 1.47 -1.87
CA ARG A 18 -9.51 1.80 -1.74
C ARG A 18 -10.24 0.85 -0.79
N ALA A 19 -10.08 -0.45 -0.97
CA ALA A 19 -10.76 -1.47 -0.16
C ALA A 19 -10.37 -1.35 1.32
N TYR A 20 -9.10 -1.08 1.62
CA TYR A 20 -8.65 -0.92 3.00
C TYR A 20 -9.23 0.34 3.67
N ILE A 21 -9.24 1.47 2.95
CA ILE A 21 -9.87 2.72 3.39
C ILE A 21 -11.38 2.52 3.64
N CYS A 22 -12.05 1.74 2.80
CA CYS A 22 -13.47 1.39 2.97
C CYS A 22 -13.76 0.45 4.14
N GLY A 23 -12.76 0.01 4.91
CA GLY A 23 -12.98 -0.78 6.14
C GLY A 23 -12.59 -2.25 6.02
N HIS A 24 -12.31 -2.78 4.83
CA HIS A 24 -11.97 -4.18 4.67
C HIS A 24 -10.67 -4.53 5.42
N SER A 25 -10.65 -5.71 6.03
CA SER A 25 -9.44 -6.29 6.61
C SER A 25 -8.47 -6.78 5.53
N LEU A 26 -7.20 -6.95 5.90
CA LEU A 26 -6.17 -7.47 5.00
C LEU A 26 -6.51 -8.87 4.46
N GLU A 27 -7.25 -9.65 5.25
CA GLU A 27 -7.64 -11.02 4.90
C GLU A 27 -8.81 -11.01 3.91
N GLU A 28 -9.81 -10.15 4.11
CA GLU A 28 -10.89 -9.93 3.15
C GLU A 28 -10.37 -9.44 1.80
N ILE A 29 -9.44 -8.49 1.79
CA ILE A 29 -8.86 -7.96 0.54
C ILE A 29 -8.12 -9.08 -0.21
N ALA A 30 -7.31 -9.87 0.50
CA ALA A 30 -6.60 -10.99 -0.10
C ALA A 30 -7.58 -12.03 -0.67
N ARG A 31 -8.64 -12.36 0.06
CA ARG A 31 -9.70 -13.26 -0.41
C ARG A 31 -10.39 -12.72 -1.66
N GLN A 32 -10.82 -11.45 -1.65
CA GLN A 32 -11.48 -10.83 -2.81
C GLN A 32 -10.60 -10.85 -4.07
N LEU A 33 -9.29 -10.63 -3.93
CA LEU A 33 -8.36 -10.71 -5.07
C LEU A 33 -8.22 -12.14 -5.60
N ASN A 34 -8.14 -13.13 -4.71
CA ASN A 34 -8.09 -14.54 -5.10
C ASN A 34 -9.40 -15.02 -5.75
N ASP A 35 -10.56 -14.63 -5.19
CA ASP A 35 -11.88 -14.98 -5.72
C ASP A 35 -12.10 -14.40 -7.12
N ARG A 36 -11.48 -13.25 -7.42
CA ARG A 36 -11.47 -12.64 -8.76
C ARG A 36 -10.45 -13.26 -9.72
N GLY A 37 -9.65 -14.22 -9.26
CA GLY A 37 -8.62 -14.87 -10.07
C GLY A 37 -7.43 -13.96 -10.40
N ILE A 38 -7.23 -12.85 -9.68
CA ILE A 38 -6.14 -11.90 -9.94
C ILE A 38 -4.86 -12.43 -9.28
N PRO A 39 -3.81 -12.80 -10.04
CA PRO A 39 -2.56 -13.26 -9.45
C PRO A 39 -1.70 -12.08 -8.95
N THR A 40 -0.80 -12.35 -8.01
CA THR A 40 0.27 -11.37 -7.68
C THR A 40 1.26 -11.21 -8.85
N LYS A 41 2.10 -10.17 -8.80
CA LYS A 41 3.21 -9.94 -9.75
C LYS A 41 4.06 -11.19 -10.06
N HIS A 42 4.24 -12.06 -9.06
CA HIS A 42 5.01 -13.31 -9.20
C HIS A 42 4.13 -14.55 -9.46
N ARG A 43 2.90 -14.35 -9.94
CA ARG A 43 1.92 -15.41 -10.22
C ARG A 43 1.58 -16.32 -9.03
N ARG A 44 1.57 -15.74 -7.83
CA ARG A 44 1.18 -16.41 -6.57
C ARG A 44 -0.18 -15.92 -6.06
N VAL A 45 -0.81 -16.71 -5.19
CA VAL A 45 -2.03 -16.32 -4.46
C VAL A 45 -1.78 -15.14 -3.52
N TRP A 46 -2.82 -14.34 -3.32
CA TRP A 46 -2.82 -13.25 -2.37
C TRP A 46 -2.88 -13.77 -0.94
N ARG A 47 -1.99 -13.24 -0.10
CA ARG A 47 -1.97 -13.42 1.35
C ARG A 47 -2.06 -12.07 2.03
N LYS A 48 -2.61 -12.01 3.24
CA LYS A 48 -2.70 -10.76 4.03
C LYS A 48 -1.36 -10.05 4.21
N GLN A 49 -0.27 -10.82 4.28
CA GLN A 49 1.09 -10.30 4.40
C GLN A 49 1.51 -9.51 3.15
N THR A 50 1.14 -9.99 1.96
CA THR A 50 1.41 -9.30 0.68
C THR A 50 0.62 -8.00 0.60
N VAL A 51 -0.67 -8.04 0.94
CA VAL A 51 -1.53 -6.84 1.00
C VAL A 51 -0.95 -5.81 1.99
N SER A 52 -0.55 -6.27 3.18
CA SER A 52 0.09 -5.42 4.20
C SER A 52 1.41 -4.81 3.73
N LYS A 53 2.22 -5.53 2.94
CA LYS A 53 3.46 -4.99 2.38
C LYS A 53 3.18 -3.89 1.35
N ILE A 54 2.16 -4.08 0.51
CA ILE A 54 1.75 -3.07 -0.48
C ILE A 54 1.30 -1.79 0.21
N LEU A 55 0.39 -1.89 1.17
CA LEU A 55 -0.15 -0.73 1.90
C LEU A 55 0.92 0.07 2.65
N ARG A 56 2.03 -0.57 3.05
CA ARG A 56 3.15 0.06 3.76
C ARG A 56 4.29 0.52 2.86
N ASN A 57 4.22 0.28 1.55
CA ASN A 57 5.30 0.62 0.63
C ASN A 57 5.15 2.08 0.15
N PRO A 58 6.03 3.02 0.58
CA PRO A 58 5.93 4.42 0.21
C PRO A 58 6.21 4.66 -1.29
N LEU A 59 6.72 3.66 -2.02
CA LEU A 59 6.94 3.76 -3.47
C LEU A 59 5.64 4.10 -4.21
N TYR A 60 4.53 3.54 -3.77
CA TYR A 60 3.23 3.80 -4.40
C TYR A 60 2.75 5.24 -4.19
N SER A 61 3.33 5.96 -3.23
CA SER A 61 3.09 7.40 -3.02
C SER A 61 4.19 8.31 -3.55
N GLY A 62 5.13 7.79 -4.34
CA GLY A 62 6.19 8.61 -4.94
C GLY A 62 7.43 8.78 -4.06
N TYR A 63 7.58 7.97 -3.01
CA TYR A 63 8.71 8.07 -2.09
C TYR A 63 9.48 6.76 -1.98
N ILE A 64 10.79 6.86 -1.82
CA ILE A 64 11.64 5.72 -1.46
C ILE A 64 12.27 5.95 -0.11
N VAL A 65 12.71 4.86 0.49
CA VAL A 65 13.48 4.90 1.74
C VAL A 65 14.86 4.40 1.42
N TRP A 66 15.86 5.21 1.75
CA TRP A 66 17.26 4.86 1.62
C TRP A 66 17.99 5.32 2.88
N ASP A 67 18.61 4.36 3.59
CA ASP A 67 19.29 4.61 4.87
C ASP A 67 18.43 5.38 5.90
N ASP A 68 17.18 4.93 6.08
CA ASP A 68 16.14 5.58 6.92
C ASP A 68 15.71 7.00 6.52
N ILE A 69 16.28 7.55 5.46
CA ILE A 69 15.88 8.84 4.88
C ILE A 69 14.83 8.61 3.79
N ILE A 70 13.80 9.46 3.76
CA ILE A 70 12.69 9.41 2.79
C ILE A 70 12.95 10.42 1.67
N PHE A 71 12.97 9.95 0.43
CA PHE A 71 13.18 10.79 -0.76
C PHE A 71 11.95 10.76 -1.67
N CYS A 72 11.53 11.91 -2.19
CA CYS A 72 10.57 11.98 -3.29
C CYS A 72 11.30 11.65 -4.60
N ILE A 73 10.81 10.67 -5.35
CA ILE A 73 11.44 10.22 -6.60
C ILE A 73 10.86 10.88 -7.86
N GLY A 74 9.95 11.85 -7.70
CA GLY A 74 9.51 12.73 -8.80
C GLY A 74 8.68 12.06 -9.90
N HIS A 75 8.15 10.85 -9.68
CA HIS A 75 7.17 10.26 -10.60
C HIS A 75 5.74 10.56 -10.18
N THR A 76 4.80 10.38 -11.11
CA THR A 76 3.36 10.44 -10.82
C THR A 76 3.01 9.40 -9.75
N PRO A 77 2.57 9.82 -8.55
CA PRO A 77 2.26 8.88 -7.49
C PRO A 77 1.02 8.08 -7.87
N LEU A 78 1.08 6.76 -7.69
CA LEU A 78 -0.07 5.89 -7.92
C LEU A 78 -1.18 6.14 -6.89
N VAL A 79 -0.76 6.48 -5.67
CA VAL A 79 -1.61 6.83 -4.54
C VAL A 79 -1.09 8.15 -3.98
N SER A 80 -1.97 9.14 -3.81
CA SER A 80 -1.58 10.42 -3.20
C SER A 80 -0.92 10.21 -1.83
N PRO A 81 0.09 11.02 -1.45
CA PRO A 81 0.75 10.94 -0.14
C PRO A 81 -0.23 10.97 1.04
N GLU A 82 -1.32 11.74 0.91
CA GLU A 82 -2.40 11.82 1.88
C GLU A 82 -3.09 10.47 2.11
N LYS A 83 -3.57 9.81 1.05
CA LYS A 83 -4.15 8.46 1.11
C LYS A 83 -3.18 7.44 1.71
N PHE A 84 -1.88 7.56 1.41
CA PHE A 84 -0.87 6.71 2.03
C PHE A 84 -0.81 6.89 3.54
N ASN A 85 -0.76 8.14 4.01
CA ASN A 85 -0.73 8.48 5.42
C ASN A 85 -2.01 8.04 6.15
N ILE A 86 -3.20 8.25 5.56
CA ILE A 86 -4.48 7.76 6.09
C ILE A 86 -4.43 6.23 6.31
N VAL A 87 -3.88 5.49 5.36
CA VAL A 87 -3.73 4.03 5.50
C VAL A 87 -2.78 3.67 6.64
N GLN A 88 -1.66 4.38 6.82
CA GLN A 88 -0.74 4.13 7.92
C GLN A 88 -1.43 4.38 9.27
N ASP A 89 -2.18 5.48 9.40
CA ASP A 89 -2.95 5.81 10.59
C ASP A 89 -3.98 4.72 10.90
N LEU A 90 -4.75 4.29 9.89
CA LEU A 90 -5.72 3.20 10.03
C LEU A 90 -5.06 1.87 10.44
N MET A 91 -3.88 1.56 9.91
CA MET A 91 -3.11 0.37 10.30
C MET A 91 -2.63 0.44 11.75
N GLU A 92 -2.21 1.62 12.21
CA GLU A 92 -1.83 1.86 13.60
C GLU A 92 -3.04 1.71 14.54
N SER A 93 -4.17 2.36 14.23
CA SER A 93 -5.38 2.30 15.08
C SER A 93 -5.97 0.90 15.17
N ARG A 94 -5.84 0.07 14.12
CA ARG A 94 -6.32 -1.32 14.11
C ARG A 94 -5.35 -2.29 14.83
N ARG A 95 -4.20 -1.83 15.31
CA ARG A 95 -3.21 -2.67 16.01
C ARG A 95 -3.66 -2.91 17.45
N ARG A 96 -4.11 -4.13 17.76
CA ARG A 96 -4.62 -4.55 19.09
C ARG A 96 -3.71 -4.25 20.30
N ASN A 97 -2.40 -4.04 20.11
CA ASN A 97 -1.43 -3.69 21.16
C ASN A 97 -0.61 -2.46 20.75
N GLN A 98 -1.22 -1.28 20.86
CA GLN A 98 -0.61 -0.01 20.46
C GLN A 98 0.59 0.41 21.34
N VAL A 99 0.64 -0.07 22.59
CA VAL A 99 1.60 0.40 23.62
C VAL A 99 3.07 0.06 23.34
N TYR A 100 3.36 -0.94 22.49
CA TYR A 100 4.73 -1.46 22.31
C TYR A 100 5.25 -1.50 20.86
N SER A 101 4.53 -0.93 19.91
CA SER A 101 4.94 -1.01 18.50
C SER A 101 5.35 0.35 17.95
N ALA A 102 6.51 0.37 17.29
CA ALA A 102 6.94 1.55 16.54
C ALA A 102 5.87 1.98 15.52
N PRO A 103 5.67 3.30 15.33
CA PRO A 103 4.74 3.84 14.36
C PRO A 103 5.13 3.43 12.94
N HIS A 104 4.14 3.37 12.07
CA HIS A 104 4.34 3.21 10.64
C HIS A 104 4.91 4.50 10.04
N ARG A 105 5.78 4.34 9.05
CA ARG A 105 6.46 5.46 8.38
C ARG A 105 5.44 6.33 7.64
N ARG A 106 5.48 7.64 7.85
CA ARG A 106 4.68 8.63 7.12
C ARG A 106 5.51 9.31 6.04
N VAL A 107 4.86 9.81 4.99
CA VAL A 107 5.51 10.61 3.94
C VAL A 107 5.10 12.08 4.09
N GLY A 108 6.05 13.00 3.87
CA GLY A 108 5.80 14.43 4.00
C GLY A 108 4.90 14.94 2.88
N VAL A 109 3.76 15.56 3.22
CA VAL A 109 2.89 16.26 2.27
C VAL A 109 3.48 17.64 1.97
N SER A 110 4.23 17.75 0.89
CA SER A 110 4.59 19.05 0.33
C SER A 110 3.35 19.67 -0.28
N HIS A 111 2.72 20.60 0.43
CA HIS A 111 1.78 21.53 -0.18
C HIS A 111 2.64 22.50 -1.00
N GLY A 112 2.66 22.29 -2.30
CA GLY A 112 3.20 23.27 -3.25
C GLY A 112 2.25 24.45 -3.40
#